data_AF-A0A4W5JT67-F1
#
_entry.id   AF-A0A4W5JT67-F1
#
_cell.length_a   1.000
_cell.length_b   1.000
_cell.length_c   1.000
_cell.angle_alpha   90.00
_cell.angle_beta   90.00
_cell.angle_gamma   90.00
#
_symmetry.space_group_name_H-M   'P 1'
#
loop_
_entity.id
_entity.type
_entity.pdbx_description
1 polymer ?
#
loop_
_entity_poly.entity_id
_entity_poly.type
_entity_poly.pdbx_seq_one_letter_code
_entity_poly.pdbx_strand_id
1 'polypeptide(L)'
;MITSQYESIFNRCSRLKHVFRSKMSFYDEAYCNHMLQMKGKCPSPLKNRDFVTMRSWLPLGNDYLIINYSVKHPQYPPRKDYVRAVSLLTGYLIQSNGANSSTLYYLTQVDPKGSLPKWVVNRVSQFVAPKAMKKIYKACQKYPEWKRKHNPNLKPWIHPEQNTLPSINVADLVLQRADSLENIDESRLTEEKQAQHHGCDDEET
;
A
#
# COMPACT_ATOMS: atom_id res chain seq x y z
N MET A 1 24.11 -8.52 -22.03
CA MET A 1 22.71 -8.44 -22.53
C MET A 1 21.71 -8.38 -21.36
N ILE A 2 21.93 -7.48 -20.38
CA ILE A 2 21.12 -7.34 -19.13
C ILE A 2 20.69 -5.87 -18.90
N THR A 3 21.13 -4.94 -19.77
CA THR A 3 20.92 -3.50 -19.63
C THR A 3 19.58 -2.99 -20.18
N SER A 4 19.02 -3.59 -21.24
CA SER A 4 17.80 -3.04 -21.87
C SER A 4 16.50 -3.28 -21.08
N GLN A 5 16.43 -4.33 -20.24
CA GLN A 5 15.24 -4.62 -19.43
C GLN A 5 15.11 -3.64 -18.26
N TYR A 6 16.23 -3.20 -17.69
CA TYR A 6 16.25 -2.16 -16.65
C TYR A 6 16.03 -0.76 -17.22
N GLU A 7 16.57 -0.43 -18.39
CA GLU A 7 16.28 0.86 -19.04
C GLU A 7 14.81 0.98 -19.46
N SER A 8 14.18 -0.10 -19.96
CA SER A 8 12.75 -0.12 -20.28
C SER A 8 11.89 0.13 -19.04
N ILE A 9 12.21 -0.51 -17.91
CA ILE A 9 11.53 -0.30 -16.63
C ILE A 9 11.83 1.10 -16.09
N PHE A 10 13.05 1.61 -16.22
CA PHE A 10 13.44 2.93 -15.73
C PHE A 10 12.82 4.07 -16.56
N ASN A 11 12.73 3.91 -17.89
CA ASN A 11 12.07 4.85 -18.79
C ASN A 11 10.53 4.82 -18.63
N ARG A 12 9.93 3.63 -18.48
CA ARG A 12 8.50 3.52 -18.09
C ARG A 12 8.26 4.07 -16.69
N CYS A 13 9.15 3.82 -15.73
CA CYS A 13 9.10 4.41 -14.38
C CYS A 13 9.31 5.92 -14.40
N SER A 14 10.08 6.48 -15.34
CA SER A 14 10.25 7.93 -15.46
C SER A 14 8.99 8.59 -16.01
N ARG A 15 8.35 7.96 -17.01
CA ARG A 15 7.02 8.38 -17.49
C ARG A 15 5.95 8.22 -16.43
N LEU A 16 5.96 7.13 -15.67
CA LEU A 16 5.07 6.91 -14.53
C LEU A 16 5.33 7.93 -13.43
N LYS A 17 6.58 8.15 -13.00
CA LYS A 17 6.94 9.18 -12.02
C LYS A 17 6.53 10.57 -12.48
N HIS A 18 6.67 10.88 -13.77
CA HIS A 18 6.21 12.15 -14.34
C HIS A 18 4.69 12.24 -14.33
N VAL A 19 3.96 11.21 -14.75
CA VAL A 19 2.49 11.13 -14.67
C VAL A 19 2.02 11.20 -13.21
N PHE A 20 2.69 10.53 -12.28
CA PHE A 20 2.40 10.55 -10.85
C PHE A 20 2.65 11.95 -10.27
N ARG A 21 3.79 12.58 -10.57
CA ARG A 21 4.17 13.90 -10.04
C ARG A 21 3.37 15.04 -10.68
N SER A 22 3.11 14.99 -11.99
CA SER A 22 2.33 16.02 -12.69
C SER A 22 0.83 15.92 -12.41
N LYS A 23 0.32 14.71 -12.14
CA LYS A 23 -1.08 14.53 -11.76
C LYS A 23 -1.30 14.61 -10.25
N MET A 24 -0.27 14.47 -9.39
CA MET A 24 -0.39 14.63 -7.93
C MET A 24 -1.08 15.93 -7.52
N SER A 25 -0.70 17.05 -8.14
CA SER A 25 -1.33 18.36 -7.88
C SER A 25 -2.75 18.49 -8.46
N PHE A 26 -3.13 17.63 -9.40
CA PHE A 26 -4.48 17.59 -9.99
C PHE A 26 -5.41 16.62 -9.23
N TYR A 27 -4.86 15.72 -8.41
CA TYR A 27 -5.63 14.68 -7.70
C TYR A 27 -6.35 15.18 -6.43
N ASP A 28 -5.97 16.33 -5.87
CA ASP A 28 -6.58 16.86 -4.64
C ASP A 28 -8.01 17.42 -4.84
N GLU A 29 -8.41 17.77 -6.07
CA GLU A 29 -9.69 18.47 -6.33
C GLU A 29 -10.85 17.59 -6.85
N ALA A 30 -10.63 16.34 -7.29
CA ALA A 30 -11.61 15.69 -8.19
C ALA A 30 -12.03 14.22 -7.93
N TYR A 31 -11.60 13.51 -6.88
CA TYR A 31 -11.78 12.04 -6.85
C TYR A 31 -12.24 11.40 -5.52
N CYS A 32 -12.85 10.21 -5.64
CA CYS A 32 -13.29 9.34 -4.53
C CYS A 32 -12.13 9.05 -3.57
N ASN A 33 -12.07 9.79 -2.46
CA ASN A 33 -11.01 9.71 -1.47
C ASN A 33 -11.47 8.88 -0.28
N HIS A 34 -10.78 7.77 -0.01
CA HIS A 34 -11.03 6.97 1.18
C HIS A 34 -9.79 6.98 2.08
N MET A 35 -10.00 7.30 3.36
CA MET A 35 -8.97 7.08 4.37
C MET A 35 -8.98 5.63 4.84
N LEU A 36 -7.79 5.06 5.00
CA LEU A 36 -7.60 3.71 5.49
C LEU A 36 -6.59 3.68 6.62
N GLN A 37 -6.91 2.92 7.66
CA GLN A 37 -5.93 2.47 8.64
C GLN A 37 -5.53 1.02 8.32
N MET A 38 -4.24 0.80 8.06
CA MET A 38 -3.69 -0.55 7.85
C MET A 38 -2.69 -0.88 8.96
N LYS A 39 -2.70 -2.13 9.44
CA LYS A 39 -1.76 -2.65 10.45
C LYS A 39 -0.93 -3.77 9.84
N GLY A 40 0.39 -3.64 9.89
CA GLY A 40 1.36 -4.64 9.43
C GLY A 40 2.03 -5.34 10.61
N LYS A 41 2.02 -6.67 10.61
CA LYS A 41 2.78 -7.46 11.58
C LYS A 41 4.26 -7.46 11.21
N CYS A 42 5.13 -7.26 12.20
CA CYS A 42 6.57 -7.40 12.04
C CYS A 42 7.08 -8.57 12.90
N PRO A 43 8.15 -9.26 12.47
CA PRO A 43 8.75 -10.30 13.28
C PRO A 43 9.34 -9.69 14.56
N SER A 44 9.15 -10.38 15.68
CA SER A 44 9.81 -10.04 16.94
C SER A 44 11.33 -9.97 16.73
N PRO A 45 12.05 -8.99 17.31
CA PRO A 45 11.61 -8.03 18.34
C PRO A 45 11.03 -6.71 17.79
N LEU A 46 10.82 -6.55 16.48
CA LEU A 46 10.33 -5.29 15.91
C LEU A 46 8.86 -5.03 16.28
N LYS A 47 8.53 -3.78 16.63
CA LYS A 47 7.13 -3.40 16.85
C LYS A 47 6.34 -3.51 15.56
N ASN A 48 5.04 -3.74 15.66
CA ASN A 48 4.17 -3.73 14.49
C ASN A 48 4.09 -2.32 13.89
N ARG A 49 3.85 -2.23 12.58
CA ARG A 49 3.70 -0.94 11.89
C ARG A 49 2.24 -0.64 11.63
N ASP A 50 1.85 0.63 11.69
CA ASP A 50 0.55 1.06 11.17
C ASP A 50 0.70 2.23 10.18
N PHE A 51 -0.28 2.34 9.29
CA PHE A 51 -0.39 3.40 8.29
C PHE A 51 -1.76 4.03 8.39
N VAL A 52 -1.81 5.35 8.23
CA VAL A 52 -3.04 6.08 7.89
C VAL A 52 -2.79 6.68 6.51
N THR A 53 -3.57 6.27 5.51
CA THR A 53 -3.38 6.73 4.13
C THR A 53 -4.66 7.29 3.56
N MET A 54 -4.55 8.38 2.80
CA MET A 54 -5.58 8.74 1.84
C MET A 54 -5.33 7.96 0.55
N ARG A 55 -6.39 7.38 0.00
CA ARG A 55 -6.36 6.62 -1.24
C ARG A 55 -7.38 7.18 -2.22
N SER A 56 -6.96 7.32 -3.47
CA SER A 56 -7.79 7.73 -4.60
C SER A 56 -7.64 6.72 -5.73
N TRP A 57 -8.66 6.57 -6.56
CA TRP A 57 -8.60 5.77 -7.78
C TRP A 57 -9.23 6.51 -8.95
N LEU A 58 -8.72 6.22 -10.14
CA LEU A 58 -9.07 6.90 -11.38
C LEU A 58 -9.11 5.89 -12.54
N PRO A 59 -10.27 5.72 -13.20
CA PRO A 59 -10.34 5.11 -14.52
C PRO A 59 -9.62 5.98 -15.56
N LEU A 60 -8.77 5.38 -16.38
CA LEU A 60 -7.99 6.01 -17.45
C LEU A 60 -8.35 5.35 -18.79
N GLY A 61 -9.61 5.47 -19.20
CA GLY A 61 -10.15 4.71 -20.32
C GLY A 61 -10.28 3.23 -19.96
N ASN A 62 -9.48 2.38 -20.61
CA ASN A 62 -9.43 0.94 -20.32
C ASN A 62 -8.45 0.58 -19.17
N ASP A 63 -7.64 1.53 -18.73
CA ASP A 63 -6.67 1.37 -17.66
C ASP A 63 -7.23 1.89 -16.33
N TYR A 64 -6.63 1.49 -15.21
CA TYR A 64 -6.99 1.98 -13.88
C TYR A 64 -5.76 2.37 -13.09
N LEU A 65 -5.85 3.51 -12.41
CA LEU A 65 -4.84 3.97 -11.47
C LEU A 65 -5.40 4.01 -10.05
N ILE A 66 -4.66 3.48 -9.10
CA ILE A 66 -4.93 3.59 -7.67
C ILE A 66 -3.68 4.15 -7.02
N ILE A 67 -3.82 5.24 -6.26
CA ILE A 67 -2.72 5.85 -5.53
C ILE A 67 -3.09 6.01 -4.06
N ASN A 68 -2.09 5.88 -3.20
CA ASN A 68 -2.23 6.22 -1.79
C ASN A 68 -0.95 6.84 -1.24
N TYR A 69 -1.13 7.72 -0.27
CA TYR A 69 -0.05 8.34 0.48
C TYR A 69 -0.49 8.57 1.93
N SER A 70 0.48 8.70 2.84
CA SER A 70 0.17 8.84 4.26
C SER A 70 -0.32 10.24 4.64
N VAL A 71 -1.34 10.29 5.49
CA VAL A 71 -1.93 11.50 6.05
C VAL A 71 -2.04 11.38 7.57
N LYS A 72 -2.09 12.52 8.26
CA LYS A 72 -2.47 12.65 9.67
C LYS A 72 -3.96 12.92 9.72
N HIS A 73 -4.65 12.29 10.67
CA HIS A 73 -6.05 12.56 10.98
C HIS A 73 -6.24 12.57 12.50
N PRO A 74 -6.96 13.54 13.09
CA PRO A 74 -7.09 13.69 14.55
C PRO A 74 -7.61 12.43 15.27
N GLN A 75 -8.53 11.69 14.66
CA GLN A 75 -9.09 10.45 15.22
C GLN A 75 -8.13 9.24 15.16
N TYR A 76 -7.01 9.35 14.44
CA TYR A 76 -6.03 8.25 14.25
C TYR A 76 -4.60 8.67 14.63
N PRO A 77 -4.37 9.15 15.87
CA PRO A 77 -3.04 9.54 16.31
C PRO A 77 -2.07 8.34 16.36
N PRO A 78 -0.75 8.57 16.38
CA PRO A 78 0.23 7.52 16.62
C PRO A 78 -0.05 6.78 17.94
N ARG A 79 0.10 5.45 17.96
CA ARG A 79 -0.09 4.63 19.18
C ARG A 79 1.25 4.10 19.67
N LYS A 80 1.42 3.92 20.99
CA LYS A 80 2.70 3.50 21.61
C LYS A 80 3.16 2.08 21.22
N ASP A 81 2.20 1.22 20.89
CA ASP A 81 2.37 -0.19 20.52
C ASP A 81 2.64 -0.39 19.02
N TYR A 82 2.54 0.67 18.21
CA TYR A 82 2.86 0.63 16.78
C TYR A 82 3.89 1.69 16.41
N VAL A 83 4.71 1.36 15.42
CA VAL A 83 5.49 2.36 14.70
C VAL A 83 4.63 2.90 13.56
N ARG A 84 4.33 4.21 13.59
CA ARG A 84 3.63 4.88 12.47
C ARG A 84 4.57 4.94 11.27
N ALA A 85 4.35 4.07 10.31
CA ALA A 85 5.08 4.07 9.06
C ALA A 85 4.48 5.11 8.09
N VAL A 86 5.29 5.53 7.12
CA VAL A 86 4.92 6.56 6.14
C VAL A 86 5.01 5.98 4.74
N SER A 87 3.88 5.88 4.05
CA SER A 87 3.87 5.71 2.60
C SER A 87 3.99 7.08 1.96
N LEU A 88 5.15 7.38 1.39
CA LEU A 88 5.35 8.63 0.63
C LEU A 88 4.49 8.59 -0.63
N LEU A 89 4.50 7.44 -1.31
CA LEU A 89 3.64 7.14 -2.42
C LEU A 89 3.56 5.62 -2.60
N THR A 90 2.37 5.09 -2.78
CA THR A 90 2.16 3.75 -3.33
C THR A 90 1.14 3.85 -4.44
N GLY A 91 1.41 3.19 -5.57
CA GLY A 91 0.60 3.25 -6.76
C GLY A 91 0.45 1.89 -7.43
N TYR A 92 -0.73 1.65 -7.95
CA TYR A 92 -1.08 0.52 -8.81
C TYR A 92 -1.58 1.07 -10.13
N LEU A 93 -0.92 0.73 -11.23
CA LEU A 93 -1.43 0.97 -12.57
C LEU A 93 -1.80 -0.39 -13.18
N ILE A 94 -3.08 -0.57 -13.48
CA ILE A 94 -3.61 -1.73 -14.16
C ILE A 94 -3.80 -1.34 -15.62
N GLN A 95 -2.99 -1.89 -16.51
CA GLN A 95 -3.11 -1.66 -17.95
C GLN A 95 -3.84 -2.81 -18.61
N SER A 96 -4.88 -2.49 -19.39
CA SER A 96 -5.58 -3.51 -20.17
C SER A 96 -4.74 -3.95 -21.36
N ASN A 97 -4.61 -5.27 -21.55
CA ASN A 97 -3.96 -5.86 -22.72
C ASN A 97 -4.98 -6.56 -23.64
N GLY A 98 -6.28 -6.30 -23.44
CA GLY A 98 -7.40 -6.95 -24.13
C GLY A 98 -8.45 -7.46 -23.15
N ALA A 99 -9.42 -8.23 -23.65
CA ALA A 99 -10.59 -8.63 -22.88
C ALA A 99 -10.28 -9.47 -21.61
N ASN A 100 -9.22 -10.29 -21.65
CA ASN A 100 -8.93 -11.29 -20.62
C ASN A 100 -7.52 -11.16 -20.02
N SER A 101 -6.82 -10.05 -20.27
CA SER A 101 -5.44 -9.88 -19.83
C SER A 101 -5.15 -8.43 -19.43
N SER A 102 -4.29 -8.29 -18.43
CA SER A 102 -3.81 -6.99 -17.96
C SER A 102 -2.39 -7.09 -17.45
N THR A 103 -1.70 -5.95 -17.38
CA THR A 103 -0.41 -5.81 -16.70
C THR A 103 -0.59 -4.91 -15.50
N LEU A 104 -0.20 -5.42 -14.32
CA LEU A 104 -0.18 -4.65 -13.08
C LEU A 104 1.22 -4.11 -12.83
N TYR A 105 1.35 -2.80 -12.83
CA TYR A 105 2.54 -2.09 -12.35
C TYR A 105 2.32 -1.67 -10.90
N TYR A 106 3.27 -2.03 -10.05
CA TYR A 106 3.30 -1.65 -8.64
C TYR A 106 4.51 -0.76 -8.38
N LEU A 107 4.26 0.43 -7.85
CA LEU A 107 5.29 1.38 -7.42
C LEU A 107 5.06 1.71 -5.96
N THR A 108 6.11 1.65 -5.15
CA THR A 108 6.01 1.99 -3.73
C THR A 108 7.27 2.67 -3.23
N GLN A 109 7.08 3.71 -2.42
CA GLN A 109 8.11 4.37 -1.64
C GLN A 109 7.57 4.51 -0.22
N VAL A 110 8.11 3.69 0.68
CA VAL A 110 7.65 3.59 2.08
C VAL A 110 8.85 3.75 3.00
N ASP A 111 8.67 4.56 4.03
CA ASP A 111 9.54 4.63 5.19
C ASP A 111 8.87 3.87 6.34
N PRO A 112 9.34 2.66 6.69
CA PRO A 112 8.76 1.87 7.77
C PRO A 112 9.05 2.44 9.17
N LYS A 113 9.90 3.48 9.25
CA LYS A 113 10.37 4.10 10.50
C LYS A 113 10.99 3.10 11.48
N GLY A 114 11.33 3.58 12.67
CA GLY A 114 11.99 2.79 13.70
C GLY A 114 13.51 2.71 13.50
N SER A 115 14.14 1.66 14.03
CA SER A 115 15.61 1.53 14.06
C SER A 115 16.21 0.82 12.83
N LEU A 116 15.39 0.39 11.87
CA LEU A 116 15.87 -0.38 10.72
C LEU A 116 16.73 0.48 9.78
N PRO A 117 17.98 0.07 9.47
CA PRO A 117 18.79 0.77 8.48
C PRO A 117 18.13 0.77 7.10
N LYS A 118 18.21 1.89 6.37
CA LYS A 118 17.60 2.05 5.04
C LYS A 118 18.02 0.95 4.05
N TRP A 119 19.26 0.47 4.12
CA TRP A 119 19.75 -0.59 3.25
C TRP A 119 19.02 -1.93 3.51
N VAL A 120 18.67 -2.23 4.77
CA VAL A 120 17.88 -3.41 5.15
C VAL A 120 16.48 -3.29 4.57
N VAL A 121 15.84 -2.13 4.74
CA VAL A 121 14.51 -1.85 4.19
C VAL A 121 14.49 -2.03 2.67
N ASN A 122 15.48 -1.47 1.97
CA ASN A 122 15.62 -1.59 0.53
C ASN A 122 15.87 -3.03 0.08
N ARG A 123 16.61 -3.82 0.87
CA ARG A 123 16.86 -5.24 0.56
C ARG A 123 15.60 -6.07 0.76
N VAL A 124 14.89 -5.88 1.87
CA VAL A 124 13.66 -6.63 2.20
C VAL A 124 12.54 -6.32 1.19
N SER A 125 12.39 -5.07 0.76
CA SER A 125 11.35 -4.66 -0.19
C SER A 125 11.46 -5.38 -1.54
N GLN A 126 12.69 -5.70 -1.98
CA GLN A 126 12.94 -6.49 -3.20
C GLN A 126 12.34 -7.90 -3.15
N PHE A 127 12.15 -8.47 -1.95
CA PHE A 127 11.54 -9.79 -1.78
C PHE A 127 10.05 -9.71 -1.43
N VAL A 128 9.64 -8.70 -0.66
CA VAL A 128 8.25 -8.52 -0.24
C VAL A 128 7.37 -8.14 -1.43
N ALA A 129 7.82 -7.24 -2.30
CA ALA A 129 7.02 -6.77 -3.44
C ALA A 129 6.64 -7.91 -4.41
N PRO A 130 7.56 -8.78 -4.89
CA PRO A 130 7.19 -9.91 -5.74
C PRO A 130 6.25 -10.91 -5.06
N LYS A 131 6.47 -11.21 -3.76
CA LYS A 131 5.58 -12.09 -3.00
C LYS A 131 4.17 -11.51 -2.88
N ALA A 132 4.06 -10.21 -2.62
CA ALA A 132 2.77 -9.52 -2.57
C ALA A 132 2.07 -9.54 -3.94
N MET A 133 2.78 -9.25 -5.04
CA MET A 133 2.20 -9.30 -6.38
C MET A 133 1.73 -10.71 -6.75
N LYS A 134 2.48 -11.76 -6.39
CA LYS A 134 2.06 -13.15 -6.60
C LYS A 134 0.79 -13.50 -5.82
N LYS A 135 0.63 -12.99 -4.59
CA LYS A 135 -0.60 -13.17 -3.80
C LYS A 135 -1.79 -12.45 -4.46
N ILE A 136 -1.60 -11.21 -4.91
CA ILE A 136 -2.64 -10.46 -5.63
C ILE A 136 -3.07 -11.23 -6.88
N TYR A 137 -2.11 -11.70 -7.69
CA TYR A 137 -2.40 -12.49 -8.89
C TYR A 137 -3.28 -13.72 -8.57
N LYS A 138 -2.90 -14.53 -7.57
CA LYS A 138 -3.69 -15.69 -7.13
C LYS A 138 -5.09 -15.28 -6.64
N ALA A 139 -5.19 -14.17 -5.90
CA ALA A 139 -6.48 -13.67 -5.43
C ALA A 139 -7.38 -13.23 -6.60
N CYS A 140 -6.84 -12.56 -7.62
CA CYS A 140 -7.57 -12.18 -8.83
C CYS A 140 -8.17 -13.40 -9.55
N GLN A 141 -7.44 -14.52 -9.63
CA GLN A 141 -7.95 -15.75 -10.25
C GLN A 141 -9.16 -16.33 -9.49
N LYS A 142 -9.13 -16.25 -8.14
CA LYS A 142 -10.22 -16.75 -7.28
C LYS A 142 -11.37 -15.75 -7.11
N TYR A 143 -11.16 -14.48 -7.45
CA TYR A 143 -12.09 -13.39 -7.15
C TYR A 143 -13.48 -13.55 -7.78
N PRO A 144 -13.67 -13.98 -9.04
CA PRO A 144 -15.01 -14.12 -9.63
C PRO A 144 -15.90 -15.09 -8.86
N GLU A 145 -15.37 -16.27 -8.50
CA GLU A 145 -16.12 -17.27 -7.73
C GLU A 145 -16.43 -16.77 -6.32
N TRP A 146 -15.43 -16.20 -5.65
CA TRP A 146 -15.61 -15.62 -4.32
C TRP A 146 -16.67 -14.52 -4.34
N LYS A 147 -16.60 -13.57 -5.28
CA LYS A 147 -17.51 -12.42 -5.35
C LYS A 147 -18.95 -12.83 -5.63
N ARG A 148 -19.18 -13.89 -6.42
CA ARG A 148 -20.51 -14.47 -6.66
C ARG A 148 -21.21 -14.89 -5.36
N LYS A 149 -20.44 -15.37 -4.36
CA LYS A 149 -20.95 -15.81 -3.05
C LYS A 149 -21.05 -14.67 -2.03
N HIS A 150 -20.52 -13.47 -2.33
CA HIS A 150 -20.37 -12.37 -1.36
C HIS A 150 -20.90 -11.04 -1.90
N ASN A 151 -22.23 -10.90 -1.94
CA ASN A 151 -22.94 -9.71 -2.41
C ASN A 151 -22.40 -9.24 -3.78
N PRO A 152 -22.65 -10.00 -4.87
CA PRO A 152 -22.00 -9.76 -6.16
C PRO A 152 -22.22 -8.36 -6.73
N ASN A 153 -23.37 -7.75 -6.41
CA ASN A 153 -23.75 -6.43 -6.91
C ASN A 153 -23.17 -5.27 -6.07
N LEU A 154 -22.66 -5.55 -4.86
CA LEU A 154 -22.06 -4.52 -4.00
C LEU A 154 -20.62 -4.25 -4.44
N LYS A 155 -20.42 -3.17 -5.18
CA LYS A 155 -19.14 -2.68 -5.73
C LYS A 155 -19.07 -1.15 -5.59
N PRO A 156 -18.95 -0.60 -4.37
CA PRO A 156 -18.95 0.85 -4.13
C PRO A 156 -17.81 1.62 -4.83
N TRP A 157 -16.74 0.93 -5.22
CA TRP A 157 -15.66 1.51 -6.03
C TRP A 157 -16.03 1.74 -7.51
N ILE A 158 -17.11 1.12 -8.00
CA ILE A 158 -17.71 1.34 -9.32
C ILE A 158 -18.98 2.19 -9.20
N HIS A 159 -19.75 1.96 -8.14
CA HIS A 159 -21.06 2.55 -7.86
C HIS A 159 -21.02 3.34 -6.53
N PRO A 160 -20.55 4.60 -6.53
CA PRO A 160 -20.31 5.37 -5.31
C PRO A 160 -21.54 5.54 -4.41
N GLU A 161 -22.74 5.51 -4.98
CA GLU A 161 -24.01 5.54 -4.26
C GLU A 161 -24.21 4.38 -3.29
N GLN A 162 -23.46 3.27 -3.47
CA GLN A 162 -23.46 2.13 -2.56
C GLN A 162 -22.56 2.34 -1.34
N ASN A 163 -21.81 3.43 -1.27
CA ASN A 163 -20.87 3.69 -0.20
C ASN A 163 -21.58 4.19 1.06
N THR A 164 -21.40 3.47 2.16
CA THR A 164 -21.97 3.81 3.48
C THR A 164 -20.95 4.40 4.44
N LEU A 165 -19.71 4.62 3.99
CA LEU A 165 -18.65 5.19 4.83
C LEU A 165 -18.89 6.69 5.08
N PRO A 166 -18.49 7.20 6.26
CA PRO A 166 -18.59 8.61 6.55
C PRO A 166 -17.68 9.43 5.61
N SER A 167 -18.18 10.60 5.19
CA SER A 167 -17.36 11.58 4.49
C SER A 167 -16.30 12.17 5.42
N ILE A 168 -15.15 12.50 4.86
CA ILE A 168 -14.02 13.10 5.58
C ILE A 168 -13.87 14.54 5.09
N ASN A 169 -13.68 15.48 6.01
CA ASN A 169 -13.31 16.84 5.65
C ASN A 169 -11.82 16.88 5.31
N VAL A 170 -11.47 17.30 4.10
CA VAL A 170 -10.08 17.40 3.64
C VAL A 170 -9.27 18.38 4.50
N ALA A 171 -9.92 19.38 5.10
CA ALA A 171 -9.26 20.31 6.02
C ALA A 171 -8.75 19.65 7.31
N ASP A 172 -9.30 18.50 7.69
CA ASP A 172 -8.84 17.74 8.86
C ASP A 172 -7.60 16.87 8.54
N LEU A 173 -7.21 16.79 7.26
CA LEU A 173 -6.09 16.01 6.80
C LEU A 173 -4.82 16.86 6.67
N VAL A 174 -3.73 16.37 7.25
CA VAL A 174 -2.41 16.98 7.08
C VAL A 174 -1.47 15.96 6.46
N LEU A 175 -0.65 16.38 5.48
CA LEU A 175 0.33 15.52 4.87
C LEU A 175 1.27 14.91 5.93
N GLN A 176 1.38 13.58 5.95
CA GLN A 176 2.31 12.89 6.84
C GLN A 176 3.70 12.89 6.21
N ARG A 177 4.52 13.88 6.56
CA ARG A 177 5.92 13.91 6.12
C ARG A 177 6.76 12.95 6.94
N ALA A 178 7.70 12.26 6.28
CA ALA A 178 8.56 11.29 6.92
C ALA A 178 9.50 11.93 7.96
N ASP A 179 10.07 13.09 7.68
CA ASP A 179 10.93 13.85 8.59
C ASP A 179 10.21 14.39 9.84
N SER A 180 8.89 14.57 9.77
CA SER A 180 8.07 15.15 10.85
C SER A 180 7.61 14.17 11.94
N LEU A 181 8.03 12.90 11.89
CA LEU A 181 7.68 11.90 12.91
C LEU A 181 8.83 11.67 13.88
N GLU A 182 8.49 11.54 15.16
CA GLU A 182 9.42 11.08 16.19
C GLU A 182 9.98 9.70 15.81
N ASN A 183 11.31 9.56 15.91
CA ASN A 183 11.95 8.27 15.74
C ASN A 183 11.70 7.44 16.99
N ILE A 184 10.96 6.35 16.84
CA ILE A 184 10.84 5.36 17.91
C ILE A 184 12.14 4.54 17.90
N ASP A 185 12.96 4.71 18.94
CA ASP A 185 14.17 3.93 19.12
C ASP A 185 13.81 2.49 19.50
N GLU A 186 13.93 1.58 18.53
CA GLU A 186 13.75 0.14 18.71
C GLU A 186 15.09 -0.59 18.95
N SER A 187 16.22 0.11 19.08
CA SER A 187 17.54 -0.51 19.28
C SER A 187 17.69 -1.25 20.61
N ARG A 188 16.84 -0.92 21.59
CA ARG A 188 16.84 -1.50 22.95
C ARG A 188 15.91 -2.70 23.11
N LEU A 189 15.25 -3.17 22.06
CA LEU A 189 14.41 -4.36 22.13
C LEU A 189 15.32 -5.60 22.17
N THR A 190 15.84 -5.90 23.37
CA THR A 190 16.64 -7.08 23.67
C THR A 190 15.82 -8.35 23.45
N GLU A 191 16.51 -9.40 22.99
CA GLU A 191 15.97 -10.75 22.79
C GLU A 191 15.57 -11.41 24.12
N GLU A 192 14.46 -10.98 24.73
CA GLU A 192 13.94 -11.64 25.92
C GLU A 192 12.72 -12.50 25.61
N LYS A 193 12.99 -13.81 25.66
CA LYS A 193 12.12 -14.99 25.70
C LYS A 193 11.68 -15.59 24.35
N GLN A 194 12.66 -16.21 23.68
CA GLN A 194 12.43 -17.48 22.99
C GLN A 194 12.18 -18.58 24.04
N ALA A 195 10.91 -18.96 24.23
CA ALA A 195 10.54 -20.31 24.66
C ALA A 195 9.07 -20.57 24.32
N GLN A 196 8.88 -21.49 23.36
CA GLN A 196 7.68 -22.32 23.17
C GLN A 196 6.38 -21.64 22.68
N HIS A 197 6.28 -21.50 21.35
CA HIS A 197 5.15 -22.07 20.62
C HIS A 197 5.65 -22.52 19.23
N HIS A 198 6.25 -23.71 19.22
CA HIS A 198 6.34 -24.53 18.01
C HIS A 198 4.98 -25.23 17.85
N GLY A 199 4.37 -25.09 16.69
CA GLY A 199 3.06 -25.62 16.31
C GLY A 199 2.62 -24.78 15.11
N CYS A 200 3.09 -25.12 13.91
CA CYS A 200 2.35 -25.94 12.96
C CYS A 200 0.99 -25.30 12.66
N ASP A 201 0.88 -24.72 11.46
CA ASP A 201 -0.29 -24.84 10.57
C ASP A 201 0.09 -24.14 9.24
N ASP A 202 0.97 -24.81 8.50
CA ASP A 202 0.92 -24.80 7.04
C ASP A 202 0.06 -26.02 6.67
N GLU A 203 -1.24 -25.82 6.48
CA GLU A 203 -2.17 -26.62 5.67
C GLU A 203 -3.51 -25.89 5.72
N GLU A 204 -3.90 -25.26 4.61
CA GLU A 204 -5.33 -25.02 4.38
C GLU A 204 -5.61 -25.21 2.89
N THR A 205 -6.60 -26.07 2.70
CA THR A 205 -7.15 -26.65 1.48
C THR A 205 -7.85 -25.63 0.58
#